data_AF-A0A7J5ED21-F1
#
_entry.id   AF-A0A7J5ED21-F1
#
_cell.length_a   1.000
_cell.length_b   1.000
_cell.length_c   1.000
_cell.angle_alpha   90.00
_cell.angle_beta   90.00
_cell.angle_gamma   90.00
#
_symmetry.space_group_name_H-M   'P 1'
#
loop_
_entity.id
_entity.type
_entity.pdbx_description
1 polymer ?
#
loop_
_entity_poly.entity_id
_entity_poly.type
_entity_poly.pdbx_seq_one_letter_code
_entity_poly.pdbx_strand_id
1 'polypeptide(L)'
;MSFNWIKKGLIFDPSNKFNWMMNYAQVPTVLELDDRLRIYFTTRPLPDKDKNYVSNISFVDVDKSNPFKILYVHNKPILQLGGPGTFDEFGIHPTSVLKYNGLIYLYFQGWTRGLTVPYSTSLGLAISEDNGITFKKYSIGPLFSRTPNEPFLENGFFVYREFDKWHMWYSSCSKWIETSNKYEPIYNIVYASSKDGINWERTGQKCLSDKFENEVNNRPTIVKIEDKYHMWFCYRSINDF
;
A
#
# COMPACT_ATOMS: atom_id res chain seq x y z
N MET A 1 -23.63 0.07 -16.03
CA MET A 1 -22.54 1.06 -16.19
C MET A 1 -21.32 0.32 -16.69
N SER A 2 -20.74 0.73 -17.82
CA SER A 2 -19.48 0.18 -18.32
C SER A 2 -18.36 1.21 -18.08
N PHE A 3 -17.21 0.74 -17.60
CA PHE A 3 -16.02 1.57 -17.43
C PHE A 3 -15.10 1.36 -18.63
N ASN A 4 -14.80 2.43 -19.36
CA ASN A 4 -13.85 2.41 -20.47
C ASN A 4 -12.54 3.06 -20.04
N TRP A 5 -11.47 2.28 -20.03
CA TRP A 5 -10.14 2.74 -19.63
C TRP A 5 -9.34 3.24 -20.83
N ILE A 6 -8.81 4.46 -20.73
CA ILE A 6 -7.90 5.04 -21.73
C ILE A 6 -6.51 5.15 -21.09
N LYS A 7 -5.55 4.38 -21.58
CA LYS A 7 -4.15 4.46 -21.13
C LYS A 7 -3.55 5.80 -21.60
N LYS A 8 -3.26 6.69 -20.65
CA LYS A 8 -2.72 8.03 -20.95
C LYS A 8 -1.19 8.07 -21.09
N GLY A 9 -0.47 7.11 -20.52
CA GLY A 9 0.99 7.05 -20.56
C GLY A 9 1.64 7.09 -19.17
N LEU A 10 2.96 7.25 -19.14
CA LEU A 10 3.76 7.35 -17.92
C LEU A 10 3.77 8.81 -17.42
N ILE A 11 3.36 9.03 -16.17
CA ILE A 11 3.31 10.37 -15.55
C ILE A 11 4.67 10.75 -14.95
N PHE A 12 5.31 9.82 -14.24
CA PHE A 12 6.55 10.10 -13.50
C PHE A 12 7.50 8.90 -13.54
N ASP A 13 8.77 9.19 -13.78
CA ASP A 13 9.88 8.24 -13.71
C ASP A 13 10.89 8.70 -12.63
N PRO A 14 11.07 7.93 -11.55
CA PRO A 14 12.03 8.25 -10.50
C PRO A 14 13.48 7.92 -10.87
N SER A 15 13.74 7.35 -12.05
CA SER A 15 15.05 6.83 -12.41
C SER A 15 16.16 7.87 -12.26
N ASN A 16 17.19 7.49 -11.49
CA ASN A 16 18.40 8.29 -11.24
C ASN A 16 18.14 9.70 -10.68
N LYS A 17 17.04 9.93 -9.96
CA LYS A 17 16.74 11.26 -9.39
C LYS A 17 17.57 11.56 -8.14
N PHE A 18 17.69 10.57 -7.24
CA PHE A 18 18.49 10.66 -6.02
C PHE A 18 19.11 9.28 -5.71
N ASN A 19 20.22 9.23 -4.98
CA ASN A 19 20.87 7.94 -4.65
C ASN A 19 19.96 6.93 -3.92
N TRP A 20 18.91 7.41 -3.25
CA TRP A 20 17.88 6.61 -2.57
C TRP A 20 16.56 6.46 -3.36
N MET A 21 16.44 7.15 -4.50
CA MET A 21 15.33 7.12 -5.46
C MET A 21 15.93 6.80 -6.84
N MET A 22 16.28 5.53 -7.04
CA MET A 22 16.97 5.05 -8.24
C MET A 22 16.04 4.30 -9.17
N ASN A 23 15.11 3.51 -8.60
CA ASN A 23 14.22 2.65 -9.36
C ASN A 23 12.80 2.67 -8.81
N TYR A 24 11.84 2.47 -9.72
CA TYR A 24 10.42 2.24 -9.47
C TYR A 24 9.64 3.39 -8.82
N ALA A 25 8.42 3.64 -9.33
CA ALA A 25 7.38 4.41 -8.67
C ALA A 25 6.19 3.49 -8.40
N GLN A 26 6.34 2.63 -7.39
CA GLN A 26 5.35 1.58 -7.10
C GLN A 26 4.25 2.13 -6.20
N VAL A 27 3.06 1.56 -6.32
CA VAL A 27 1.95 1.79 -5.39
C VAL A 27 1.59 3.28 -5.27
N PRO A 28 1.26 3.96 -6.38
CA PRO A 28 0.84 5.36 -6.32
C PRO A 28 -0.39 5.49 -5.40
N THR A 29 -0.29 6.36 -4.40
CA THR A 29 -1.33 6.63 -3.41
C THR A 29 -1.56 8.13 -3.38
N VAL A 30 -2.77 8.57 -3.75
CA VAL A 30 -3.04 9.98 -4.04
C VAL A 30 -3.70 10.66 -2.85
N LEU A 31 -3.13 11.80 -2.43
CA LEU A 31 -3.78 12.79 -1.59
C LEU A 31 -4.18 13.98 -2.46
N GLU A 32 -5.48 14.28 -2.48
CA GLU A 32 -5.98 15.49 -3.10
C GLU A 32 -5.79 16.69 -2.17
N LEU A 33 -5.04 17.68 -2.66
CA LEU A 33 -4.91 19.00 -2.04
C LEU A 33 -5.71 20.02 -2.86
N ASP A 34 -5.82 21.24 -2.35
CA ASP A 34 -6.67 22.27 -2.96
C ASP A 34 -6.16 22.66 -4.35
N ASP A 35 -4.83 22.79 -4.49
CA ASP A 35 -4.12 23.28 -5.68
C ASP A 35 -3.48 22.17 -6.53
N ARG A 36 -3.26 20.97 -5.98
CA ARG A 36 -2.51 19.89 -6.64
C ARG A 36 -2.95 18.49 -6.21
N LEU A 37 -2.52 17.49 -6.97
CA LEU A 37 -2.53 16.09 -6.53
C LEU A 37 -1.14 15.74 -6.00
N ARG A 38 -1.07 15.28 -4.76
CA ARG A 38 0.14 14.71 -4.20
C ARG A 38 0.09 13.20 -4.35
N ILE A 39 0.99 12.64 -5.15
CA ILE A 39 1.08 11.20 -5.40
C ILE A 39 2.25 10.65 -4.60
N TYR A 40 1.96 9.97 -3.49
CA TYR A 40 2.95 9.19 -2.77
C TYR A 40 3.27 7.91 -3.55
N PHE A 41 4.54 7.53 -3.58
CA PHE A 41 4.98 6.32 -4.25
C PHE A 41 6.14 5.69 -3.48
N THR A 42 6.28 4.39 -3.67
CA THR A 42 7.45 3.64 -3.23
C THR A 42 8.54 3.73 -4.29
N THR A 43 9.75 4.02 -3.85
CA THR A 43 10.98 3.94 -4.66
C THR A 43 12.05 3.15 -3.93
N ARG A 44 13.11 2.79 -4.64
CA ARG A 44 14.21 1.98 -4.12
C ARG A 44 15.56 2.58 -4.50
N PRO A 45 16.57 2.56 -3.61
CA PRO A 45 17.96 2.67 -4.01
C PRO A 45 18.38 1.47 -4.88
N LEU A 46 19.63 1.49 -5.35
CA LEU A 46 20.28 0.27 -5.82
C LEU A 46 20.29 -0.80 -4.69
N PRO A 47 20.25 -2.09 -5.04
CA PRO A 47 20.28 -3.14 -4.04
C PRO A 47 21.63 -3.16 -3.31
N ASP A 48 21.64 -3.74 -2.11
CA ASP A 48 22.86 -3.98 -1.35
C ASP A 48 23.75 -5.06 -2.01
N LYS A 49 24.90 -5.33 -1.39
CA LYS A 49 25.88 -6.33 -1.85
C LYS A 49 25.28 -7.73 -2.02
N ASP A 50 24.24 -8.05 -1.26
CA ASP A 50 23.55 -9.34 -1.26
C ASP A 50 22.34 -9.34 -2.21
N LYS A 51 22.25 -8.32 -3.08
CA LYS A 51 21.18 -8.07 -4.04
C LYS A 51 19.82 -7.82 -3.40
N ASN A 52 19.77 -7.46 -2.11
CA ASN A 52 18.52 -7.14 -1.46
C ASN A 52 18.18 -5.66 -1.61
N TYR A 53 16.89 -5.40 -1.80
CA TYR A 53 16.38 -4.03 -1.82
C TYR A 53 15.93 -3.59 -0.43
N VAL A 54 16.01 -2.29 -0.21
CA VAL A 54 15.12 -1.58 0.70
C VAL A 54 14.15 -0.72 -0.10
N SER A 55 13.03 -0.31 0.50
CA SER A 55 12.08 0.60 -0.14
C SER A 55 11.72 1.79 0.74
N ASN A 56 11.61 2.95 0.12
CA ASN A 56 11.29 4.22 0.77
C ASN A 56 10.06 4.84 0.13
N ILE A 57 9.37 5.71 0.87
CA ILE A 57 8.24 6.48 0.36
C ILE A 57 8.70 7.92 0.10
N SER A 58 8.35 8.45 -1.07
CA SER A 58 8.40 9.88 -1.38
C SER A 58 7.13 10.28 -2.12
N PHE A 59 7.05 11.53 -2.59
CA PHE A 59 5.93 12.01 -3.40
C PHE A 59 6.36 12.91 -4.55
N VAL A 60 5.46 12.99 -5.53
CA VAL A 60 5.45 13.98 -6.59
C VAL A 60 4.14 14.75 -6.51
N ASP A 61 4.21 16.06 -6.64
CA ASP A 61 3.02 16.89 -6.80
C ASP A 61 2.81 17.17 -8.28
N VAL A 62 1.58 17.01 -8.75
CA VAL A 62 1.17 17.23 -10.14
C VAL A 62 -0.05 18.14 -10.20
N ASP A 63 -0.23 18.82 -11.33
CA ASP A 63 -1.39 19.68 -11.58
C ASP A 63 -2.70 18.85 -11.61
N LYS A 64 -3.75 19.32 -10.92
CA LYS A 64 -5.04 18.60 -10.83
C LYS A 64 -5.73 18.46 -12.19
N SER A 65 -5.62 19.49 -13.03
CA SER A 65 -6.26 19.54 -14.34
C SER A 65 -5.44 18.83 -15.42
N ASN A 66 -4.12 18.74 -15.22
CA ASN A 66 -3.22 18.01 -16.09
C ASN A 66 -2.13 17.26 -15.31
N PRO A 67 -2.38 16.01 -14.88
CA PRO A 67 -1.42 15.23 -14.10
C PRO A 67 -0.06 14.97 -14.77
N PHE A 68 0.09 15.20 -16.08
CA PHE A 68 1.41 15.14 -16.74
C PHE A 68 2.32 16.33 -16.41
N LYS A 69 1.75 17.43 -15.90
CA LYS A 69 2.50 18.59 -15.45
C LYS A 69 2.96 18.37 -14.01
N ILE A 70 4.18 17.89 -13.87
CA ILE A 70 4.85 17.76 -12.57
C ILE A 70 5.14 19.17 -12.03
N LEU A 71 4.61 19.47 -10.84
CA LEU A 71 4.81 20.73 -10.14
C LEU A 71 6.03 20.67 -9.21
N TYR A 72 6.22 19.53 -8.55
CA TYR A 72 7.29 19.35 -7.58
C TYR A 72 7.63 17.87 -7.40
N VAL A 73 8.92 17.54 -7.22
CA VAL A 73 9.40 16.20 -6.88
C VAL A 73 10.07 16.28 -5.52
N HIS A 74 9.56 15.55 -4.53
CA HIS A 74 10.11 15.61 -3.18
C HIS A 74 11.44 14.85 -3.09
N ASN A 75 12.45 15.52 -2.54
CA ASN A 75 13.84 15.10 -2.56
C ASN A 75 14.33 14.41 -1.27
N LYS A 76 13.42 13.95 -0.41
CA LYS A 76 13.74 13.16 0.78
C LYS A 76 12.74 12.01 0.95
N PRO A 77 13.10 10.93 1.67
CA PRO A 77 12.10 10.01 2.21
C PRO A 77 11.17 10.76 3.19
N ILE A 78 9.87 10.49 3.12
CA ILE A 78 8.90 11.14 4.03
C ILE A 78 8.77 10.43 5.39
N LEU A 79 9.30 9.20 5.47
CA LEU A 79 9.23 8.32 6.63
C LEU A 79 10.50 7.49 6.67
N GLN A 80 11.10 7.34 7.85
CA GLN A 80 12.26 6.48 8.04
C GLN A 80 11.86 5.01 8.15
N LEU A 81 12.74 4.11 7.69
CA LEU A 81 12.59 2.67 7.96
C LEU A 81 12.62 2.36 9.46
N GLY A 82 12.10 1.20 9.79
CA GLY A 82 12.14 0.68 11.15
C GLY A 82 13.54 0.24 11.61
N GLY A 83 13.66 -0.04 12.91
CA GLY A 83 14.87 -0.64 13.46
C GLY A 83 14.86 -2.17 13.31
N PRO A 84 15.95 -2.85 13.71
CA PRO A 84 16.02 -4.31 13.67
C PRO A 84 14.83 -4.98 14.38
N GLY A 85 14.16 -5.89 13.67
CA GLY A 85 13.02 -6.67 14.17
C GLY A 85 11.67 -5.96 14.11
N THR A 86 11.59 -4.70 13.67
CA THR A 86 10.28 -4.06 13.45
C THR A 86 9.67 -4.49 12.12
N PHE A 87 8.36 -4.36 12.00
CA PHE A 87 7.60 -4.84 10.84
C PHE A 87 7.92 -4.13 9.52
N ASP A 88 8.66 -3.03 9.59
CA ASP A 88 9.00 -2.11 8.51
C ASP A 88 10.52 -1.88 8.38
N GLU A 89 11.32 -2.83 8.89
CA GLU A 89 12.79 -2.79 8.86
C GLU A 89 13.35 -2.64 7.43
N PHE A 90 12.81 -3.39 6.46
CA PHE A 90 13.40 -3.47 5.12
C PHE A 90 12.60 -2.75 4.04
N GLY A 91 11.38 -2.30 4.32
CA GLY A 91 10.59 -1.61 3.31
C GLY A 91 9.29 -1.03 3.84
N ILE A 92 8.86 0.04 3.18
CA ILE A 92 7.61 0.75 3.47
C ILE A 92 6.92 1.13 2.16
N HIS A 93 5.66 0.76 2.01
CA HIS A 93 4.83 1.15 0.86
C HIS A 93 3.62 1.97 1.34
N PRO A 94 3.26 3.09 0.68
CA PRO A 94 2.02 3.77 1.01
C PRO A 94 0.86 2.89 0.55
N THR A 95 -0.22 2.83 1.33
CA THR A 95 -1.39 2.01 0.99
C THR A 95 -2.67 2.83 0.93
N SER A 96 -2.83 3.79 1.84
CA SER A 96 -3.94 4.74 1.81
C SER A 96 -3.54 6.03 2.50
N VAL A 97 -4.04 7.16 2.00
CA VAL A 97 -3.80 8.47 2.58
C VAL A 97 -5.10 9.25 2.62
N LEU A 98 -5.37 9.92 3.75
CA LEU A 98 -6.57 10.74 3.90
C LEU A 98 -6.39 11.82 4.96
N LYS A 99 -7.22 12.86 4.87
CA LYS A 99 -7.31 13.94 5.86
C LYS A 99 -8.25 13.50 6.99
N TYR A 100 -7.83 13.69 8.24
CA TYR A 100 -8.66 13.40 9.42
C TYR A 100 -8.29 14.36 10.56
N ASN A 101 -9.27 15.06 11.12
CA ASN A 101 -9.11 16.02 12.23
C ASN A 101 -7.98 17.05 12.02
N GLY A 102 -7.85 17.59 10.81
CA GLY A 102 -6.80 18.57 10.47
C GLY A 102 -5.41 17.97 10.23
N LEU A 103 -5.26 16.65 10.36
CA LEU A 103 -4.02 15.91 10.12
C LEU A 103 -4.13 15.09 8.84
N ILE A 104 -3.00 14.58 8.35
CA ILE A 104 -2.97 13.59 7.27
C ILE A 104 -2.51 12.26 7.83
N TYR A 105 -3.35 11.25 7.63
CA TYR A 105 -3.09 9.87 8.01
C TYR A 105 -2.56 9.14 6.78
N LEU A 106 -1.37 8.58 6.90
CA LEU A 106 -0.79 7.67 5.93
C LEU A 106 -0.77 6.26 6.53
N TYR A 107 -1.65 5.41 6.02
CA TYR A 107 -1.53 3.98 6.21
C TYR A 107 -0.43 3.47 5.29
N PHE A 108 0.50 2.72 5.86
CA PHE A 108 1.62 2.18 5.12
C PHE A 108 1.84 0.72 5.47
N GLN A 109 2.33 -0.04 4.51
CA GLN A 109 2.69 -1.43 4.69
C GLN A 109 4.18 -1.56 4.94
N GLY A 110 4.54 -2.09 6.11
CA GLY A 110 5.91 -2.48 6.42
C GLY A 110 6.25 -3.85 5.84
N TRP A 111 7.53 -4.04 5.49
CA TRP A 111 8.08 -5.29 4.97
C TRP A 111 9.24 -5.78 5.82
N THR A 112 9.17 -7.06 6.17
CA THR A 112 10.28 -7.83 6.77
C THR A 112 10.67 -8.96 5.83
N ARG A 113 11.96 -9.31 5.82
CA ARG A 113 12.50 -10.43 5.03
C ARG A 113 12.30 -11.73 5.80
N GLY A 114 12.13 -12.82 5.08
CA GLY A 114 12.09 -14.16 5.66
C GLY A 114 13.03 -15.12 4.93
N LEU A 115 13.24 -16.29 5.53
CA LEU A 115 14.13 -17.33 4.98
C LEU A 115 13.34 -18.38 4.19
N THR A 116 12.42 -19.10 4.85
CA THR A 116 11.59 -20.13 4.18
C THR A 116 10.58 -19.48 3.24
N VAL A 117 9.79 -18.55 3.75
CA VAL A 117 8.95 -17.66 2.93
C VAL A 117 9.65 -16.31 2.82
N PRO A 118 9.61 -15.65 1.65
CA PRO A 118 10.53 -14.55 1.35
C PRO A 118 10.28 -13.28 2.17
N TYR A 119 9.06 -13.09 2.69
CA TYR A 119 8.71 -11.87 3.41
C TYR A 119 7.48 -12.03 4.32
N SER A 120 7.33 -11.08 5.23
CA SER A 120 6.08 -10.78 5.92
C SER A 120 5.76 -9.30 5.80
N THR A 121 4.48 -8.97 5.88
CA THR A 121 3.98 -7.61 5.79
C THR A 121 2.98 -7.31 6.90
N SER A 122 2.86 -6.05 7.28
CA SER A 122 1.92 -5.59 8.31
C SER A 122 1.57 -4.12 8.08
N LEU A 123 0.44 -3.67 8.61
CA LEU A 123 -0.02 -2.29 8.48
C LEU A 123 0.54 -1.43 9.62
N GLY A 124 1.10 -0.29 9.26
CA GLY A 124 1.40 0.82 10.16
C GLY A 124 0.56 2.05 9.83
N LEU A 125 0.59 3.00 10.75
CA LEU A 125 0.05 4.35 10.57
C LEU A 125 1.17 5.36 10.82
N ALA A 126 1.26 6.34 9.94
CA ALA A 126 2.07 7.53 10.14
C ALA A 126 1.18 8.77 9.99
N ILE A 127 1.49 9.80 10.77
CA ILE A 127 0.68 11.01 10.88
C ILE A 127 1.55 12.21 10.49
N SER A 128 0.97 13.09 9.67
CA SER A 128 1.57 14.35 9.26
C SER A 128 0.76 15.54 9.79
N GLU A 129 1.50 16.52 10.32
CA GLU A 129 1.01 17.82 10.80
C GLU A 129 1.38 18.96 9.83
N ASP A 130 2.11 18.66 8.75
CA ASP A 130 2.69 19.64 7.82
C ASP A 130 2.15 19.49 6.38
N ASN A 131 0.86 19.17 6.27
CA ASN A 131 0.18 18.92 4.99
C ASN A 131 0.83 17.80 4.15
N GLY A 132 1.31 16.75 4.82
CA GLY A 132 1.78 15.52 4.18
C GLY A 132 3.17 15.66 3.57
N ILE A 133 3.99 16.57 4.08
CA ILE A 133 5.38 16.71 3.64
C ILE A 133 6.25 15.71 4.40
N THR A 134 6.10 15.64 5.72
CA THR A 134 6.77 14.69 6.59
C THR A 134 5.79 13.93 7.46
N PHE A 135 6.17 12.72 7.87
CA PHE A 135 5.33 11.85 8.68
C PHE A 135 6.09 11.30 9.88
N LYS A 136 5.38 11.16 11.01
CA LYS A 136 5.84 10.44 12.20
C LYS A 136 5.04 9.16 12.35
N LYS A 137 5.69 8.03 12.60
CA LYS A 137 4.99 6.77 12.89
C LYS A 137 4.16 6.94 14.16
N TYR A 138 2.93 6.47 14.13
CA TYR A 138 2.06 6.42 15.31
C TYR A 138 2.62 5.45 16.37
N SER A 139 3.21 4.33 15.93
CA SER A 139 3.79 3.30 16.78
C SER A 139 5.01 2.64 16.14
N ILE A 140 5.88 2.05 16.97
CA ILE A 140 7.01 1.21 16.50
C ILE A 140 6.49 -0.13 15.98
N GLY A 141 5.50 -0.71 16.66
CA GLY A 141 4.82 -1.93 16.23
C GLY A 141 3.73 -1.66 15.18
N PRO A 142 3.28 -2.70 14.46
CA PRO A 142 2.20 -2.57 13.50
C PRO A 142 0.84 -2.36 14.21
N LEU A 143 -0.08 -1.68 13.52
CA LEU A 143 -1.50 -1.64 13.90
C LEU A 143 -2.23 -2.93 13.54
N PHE A 144 -1.76 -3.62 12.50
CA PHE A 144 -2.42 -4.81 11.96
C PHE A 144 -1.37 -5.81 11.48
N SER A 145 -1.35 -7.00 12.07
CA SER A 145 -0.44 -8.11 11.72
C SER A 145 -1.13 -9.46 11.87
N ARG A 146 -0.39 -10.56 11.79
CA ARG A 146 -0.91 -11.93 11.86
C ARG A 146 -1.76 -12.18 13.11
N THR A 147 -2.77 -13.03 12.97
CA THR A 147 -3.61 -13.52 14.06
C THR A 147 -3.69 -15.05 14.02
N PRO A 148 -4.24 -15.71 15.06
CA PRO A 148 -4.47 -17.16 15.01
C PRO A 148 -5.30 -17.63 13.79
N ASN A 149 -6.18 -16.77 13.27
CA ASN A 149 -7.04 -17.08 12.11
C ASN A 149 -6.47 -16.58 10.77
N GLU A 150 -5.48 -15.68 10.82
CA GLU A 150 -4.78 -15.13 9.65
C GLU A 150 -3.27 -15.19 9.90
N PRO A 151 -2.65 -16.38 9.83
CA PRO A 151 -1.32 -16.59 10.40
C PRO A 151 -0.16 -16.29 9.45
N PHE A 152 -0.44 -15.97 8.18
CA PHE A 152 0.57 -15.94 7.11
C PHE A 152 1.08 -14.55 6.76
N LEU A 153 0.29 -13.71 6.10
CA LEU A 153 0.62 -12.31 5.81
C LEU A 153 -0.62 -11.56 5.36
N GLU A 154 -0.58 -10.24 5.56
CA GLU A 154 -1.61 -9.30 5.16
C GLU A 154 -1.00 -8.22 4.26
N ASN A 155 -1.65 -7.95 3.13
CA ASN A 155 -1.09 -7.11 2.06
C ASN A 155 -2.18 -6.25 1.42
N GLY A 156 -1.76 -5.24 0.65
CA GLY A 156 -2.66 -4.51 -0.25
C GLY A 156 -3.77 -3.77 0.47
N PHE A 157 -3.52 -3.29 1.68
CA PHE A 157 -4.50 -2.58 2.49
C PHE A 157 -5.10 -1.39 1.73
N PHE A 158 -6.41 -1.20 1.86
CA PHE A 158 -7.11 -0.02 1.39
C PHE A 158 -8.06 0.46 2.47
N VAL A 159 -7.76 1.61 3.04
CA VAL A 159 -8.53 2.25 4.11
C VAL A 159 -9.42 3.33 3.52
N TYR A 160 -10.69 3.27 3.86
CA TYR A 160 -11.71 4.24 3.49
C TYR A 160 -12.46 4.67 4.74
N ARG A 161 -12.76 5.95 4.85
CA ARG A 161 -13.53 6.51 5.97
C ARG A 161 -14.81 7.11 5.42
N GLU A 162 -15.92 6.77 6.04
CA GLU A 162 -17.21 7.38 5.76
C GLU A 162 -18.01 7.55 7.06
N PHE A 163 -18.52 8.76 7.26
CA PHE A 163 -19.12 9.18 8.54
C PHE A 163 -18.18 8.85 9.71
N ASP A 164 -18.67 8.09 10.69
CA ASP A 164 -17.94 7.71 11.90
C ASP A 164 -17.35 6.29 11.82
N LYS A 165 -17.30 5.69 10.62
CA LYS A 165 -16.79 4.35 10.44
C LYS A 165 -15.58 4.33 9.51
N TRP A 166 -14.60 3.53 9.92
CA TRP A 166 -13.45 3.18 9.10
C TRP A 166 -13.64 1.78 8.54
N HIS A 167 -13.35 1.66 7.27
CA HIS A 167 -13.45 0.45 6.49
C HIS A 167 -12.06 0.11 5.96
N MET A 168 -11.71 -1.16 5.97
CA MET A 168 -10.48 -1.64 5.35
C MET A 168 -10.74 -2.89 4.56
N TRP A 169 -10.28 -2.88 3.31
CA TRP A 169 -10.16 -4.08 2.50
C TRP A 169 -8.68 -4.41 2.38
N TYR A 170 -8.31 -5.67 2.58
CA TYR A 170 -6.93 -6.11 2.56
C TYR A 170 -6.86 -7.55 2.08
N SER A 171 -5.73 -7.94 1.51
CA SER A 171 -5.49 -9.32 1.11
C SER A 171 -4.91 -10.11 2.27
N SER A 172 -5.64 -11.13 2.71
CA SER A 172 -5.22 -12.08 3.75
C SER A 172 -4.74 -13.37 3.11
N CYS A 173 -3.49 -13.75 3.39
CA CYS A 173 -2.90 -14.98 2.86
C CYS A 173 -3.45 -16.19 3.58
N SER A 174 -3.90 -17.18 2.80
CA SER A 174 -4.46 -18.44 3.29
C SER A 174 -3.47 -19.60 3.23
N LYS A 175 -2.49 -19.56 2.33
CA LYS A 175 -1.39 -20.52 2.26
C LYS A 175 -0.25 -20.01 1.39
N TRP A 176 0.94 -20.57 1.60
CA TRP A 176 2.07 -20.47 0.67
C TRP A 176 2.16 -21.75 -0.15
N ILE A 177 2.33 -21.61 -1.45
CA ILE A 177 2.56 -22.73 -2.37
C ILE A 177 4.00 -22.68 -2.85
N GLU A 178 4.67 -23.83 -2.79
CA GLU A 178 5.96 -23.99 -3.43
C GLU A 178 5.79 -24.02 -4.95
N THR A 179 6.41 -23.05 -5.60
CA THR A 179 6.58 -23.01 -7.06
C THR A 179 8.04 -23.29 -7.39
N SER A 180 8.40 -23.43 -8.67
CA SER A 180 9.66 -24.01 -9.13
C SER A 180 10.95 -23.56 -8.42
N ASN A 181 11.01 -22.35 -7.86
CA ASN A 181 12.18 -21.88 -7.06
C ASN A 181 11.82 -20.98 -5.85
N LYS A 182 10.53 -20.85 -5.48
CA LYS A 182 10.11 -19.94 -4.41
C LYS A 182 8.72 -20.28 -3.87
N TYR A 183 8.46 -19.85 -2.64
CA TYR A 183 7.11 -19.85 -2.09
C TYR A 183 6.32 -18.64 -2.55
N GLU A 184 5.10 -18.88 -3.01
CA GLU A 184 4.18 -17.87 -3.50
C GLU A 184 2.88 -17.88 -2.69
N PRO A 185 2.40 -16.71 -2.25
CA PRO A 185 1.25 -16.67 -1.36
C PRO A 185 -0.05 -16.69 -2.18
N ILE A 186 -1.01 -17.46 -1.70
CA ILE A 186 -2.42 -17.30 -2.09
C ILE A 186 -3.08 -16.43 -1.04
N TYR A 187 -3.64 -15.32 -1.49
CA TYR A 187 -4.37 -14.40 -0.65
C TYR A 187 -5.66 -13.96 -1.31
N ASN A 188 -6.62 -13.60 -0.46
CA ASN A 188 -7.92 -13.11 -0.87
C ASN A 188 -8.22 -11.79 -0.19
N ILE A 189 -8.90 -10.90 -0.90
CA ILE A 189 -9.43 -9.65 -0.37
C ILE A 189 -10.52 -10.01 0.64
N VAL A 190 -10.28 -9.58 1.86
CA VAL A 190 -11.15 -9.69 3.02
C VAL A 190 -11.38 -8.29 3.60
N TYR A 191 -12.22 -8.21 4.63
CA TYR A 191 -12.67 -6.95 5.20
C TYR A 191 -12.40 -6.84 6.71
N ALA A 192 -12.11 -5.61 7.14
CA ALA A 192 -12.09 -5.20 8.53
C ALA A 192 -12.78 -3.84 8.68
N SER A 193 -13.23 -3.53 9.90
CA SER A 193 -13.70 -2.19 10.26
C SER A 193 -13.10 -1.68 11.55
N SER A 194 -13.16 -0.38 11.73
CA SER A 194 -12.69 0.29 12.93
C SER A 194 -13.59 1.50 13.25
N LYS A 195 -13.61 1.89 14.53
CA LYS A 195 -14.25 3.12 15.00
C LYS A 195 -13.27 4.29 15.08
N ASP A 196 -11.97 4.02 15.16
CA ASP A 196 -10.92 5.01 15.40
C ASP A 196 -9.82 5.00 14.32
N GLY A 197 -9.86 4.06 13.38
CA GLY A 197 -8.84 3.89 12.34
C GLY A 197 -7.53 3.27 12.85
N ILE A 198 -7.50 2.83 14.12
CA ILE A 198 -6.32 2.31 14.81
C ILE A 198 -6.54 0.87 15.24
N ASN A 199 -7.66 0.60 15.92
CA ASN A 199 -8.07 -0.71 16.40
C ASN A 199 -9.05 -1.34 15.41
N TRP A 200 -8.69 -2.48 14.84
CA TRP A 200 -9.44 -3.08 13.73
C TRP A 200 -10.12 -4.39 14.12
N GLU A 201 -11.42 -4.46 13.86
CA GLU A 201 -12.23 -5.67 13.94
C GLU A 201 -12.22 -6.37 12.57
N ARG A 202 -11.68 -7.59 12.52
CA ARG A 202 -11.57 -8.38 11.30
C ARG A 202 -12.76 -9.29 11.14
N THR A 203 -13.38 -9.30 9.97
CA THR A 203 -14.40 -10.32 9.68
C THR A 203 -13.75 -11.59 9.13
N GLY A 204 -12.58 -11.48 8.48
CA GLY A 204 -11.93 -12.58 7.75
C GLY A 204 -12.76 -13.08 6.56
N GLN A 205 -13.87 -12.41 6.24
CA GLN A 205 -14.79 -12.84 5.20
C GLN A 205 -14.25 -12.42 3.83
N LYS A 206 -14.11 -13.42 2.96
CA LYS A 206 -13.74 -13.23 1.56
C LYS A 206 -14.78 -12.35 0.86
N CYS A 207 -14.32 -11.27 0.23
CA CYS A 207 -15.20 -10.31 -0.44
C CYS A 207 -15.57 -10.72 -1.88
N LEU A 208 -14.78 -11.59 -2.50
CA LEU A 208 -14.88 -11.96 -3.91
C LEU A 208 -14.96 -13.47 -4.05
N SER A 209 -15.77 -13.99 -4.95
CA SER A 209 -15.70 -15.40 -5.34
C SER A 209 -14.53 -15.61 -6.30
N ASP A 210 -13.86 -16.77 -6.20
CA ASP A 210 -12.81 -17.14 -7.15
C ASP A 210 -13.40 -17.41 -8.53
N LYS A 211 -12.70 -16.98 -9.59
CA LYS A 211 -13.06 -17.37 -10.97
C LYS A 211 -12.38 -18.67 -11.40
N PHE A 212 -11.27 -19.01 -10.78
CA PHE A 212 -10.49 -20.23 -11.06
C PHE A 212 -9.69 -20.66 -9.83
N GLU A 213 -9.20 -21.89 -9.84
CA GLU A 213 -8.45 -22.45 -8.73
C GLU A 213 -7.15 -21.66 -8.47
N ASN A 214 -6.85 -21.40 -7.20
CA ASN A 214 -5.67 -20.64 -6.78
C ASN A 214 -5.60 -19.22 -7.40
N GLU A 215 -6.76 -18.60 -7.67
CA GLU A 215 -6.83 -17.17 -7.95
C GLU A 215 -6.29 -16.38 -6.76
N VAL A 216 -5.50 -15.35 -7.09
CA VAL A 216 -4.91 -14.43 -6.12
C VAL A 216 -5.40 -13.03 -6.46
N ASN A 217 -6.08 -12.36 -5.52
CA ASN A 217 -6.60 -11.00 -5.72
C ASN A 217 -6.01 -10.00 -4.70
N ASN A 218 -5.59 -8.83 -5.18
CA ASN A 218 -4.87 -7.82 -4.40
C ASN A 218 -5.28 -6.40 -4.75
N ARG A 219 -4.78 -5.45 -3.95
CA ARG A 219 -4.88 -4.01 -4.17
C ARG A 219 -6.33 -3.56 -4.42
N PRO A 220 -7.27 -3.88 -3.50
CA PRO A 220 -8.58 -3.26 -3.53
C PRO A 220 -8.44 -1.74 -3.56
N THR A 221 -9.32 -1.09 -4.30
CA THR A 221 -9.52 0.35 -4.28
C THR A 221 -11.02 0.57 -4.36
N ILE A 222 -11.60 1.19 -3.34
CA ILE A 222 -13.02 1.50 -3.32
C ILE A 222 -13.22 2.94 -3.80
N VAL A 223 -14.11 3.11 -4.75
CA VAL A 223 -14.61 4.43 -5.17
C VAL A 223 -16.12 4.41 -5.09
N LYS A 224 -16.67 5.49 -4.53
CA LYS A 224 -18.11 5.75 -4.56
C LYS A 224 -18.42 6.57 -5.81
N ILE A 225 -19.25 6.03 -6.69
CA ILE A 225 -19.71 6.69 -7.91
C ILE A 225 -21.23 6.65 -7.86
N GLU A 226 -21.85 7.83 -7.86
CA GLU A 226 -23.29 7.99 -7.57
C GLU A 226 -23.61 7.34 -6.21
N ASP A 227 -24.63 6.48 -6.14
CA ASP A 227 -25.07 5.79 -4.93
C ASP A 227 -24.48 4.38 -4.77
N LYS A 228 -23.39 4.06 -5.50
CA LYS A 228 -22.78 2.72 -5.51
C LYS A 228 -21.30 2.74 -5.14
N TYR A 229 -20.90 1.72 -4.38
CA TYR A 229 -19.49 1.42 -4.16
C TYR A 229 -19.02 0.44 -5.21
N HIS A 230 -17.86 0.75 -5.77
CA HIS A 230 -17.19 -0.08 -6.73
C HIS A 230 -15.80 -0.43 -6.20
N MET A 231 -15.39 -1.69 -6.37
CA MET A 231 -14.05 -2.16 -6.04
C MET A 231 -13.27 -2.44 -7.32
N TRP A 232 -12.15 -1.77 -7.48
CA TRP A 232 -11.12 -2.15 -8.45
C TRP A 232 -10.04 -2.92 -7.74
N PHE A 233 -9.54 -3.97 -8.36
CA PHE A 233 -8.54 -4.85 -7.81
C PHE A 233 -7.76 -5.51 -8.94
N CYS A 234 -6.57 -6.02 -8.65
CA CYS A 234 -5.86 -6.90 -9.56
C CYS A 234 -6.09 -8.35 -9.16
N TYR A 235 -6.04 -9.25 -10.14
CA TYR A 235 -6.07 -10.69 -9.91
C TYR A 235 -5.07 -11.37 -10.84
N ARG A 236 -4.56 -12.52 -10.42
CA ARG A 236 -3.62 -13.35 -11.20
C ARG A 236 -3.76 -14.83 -10.84
N SER A 237 -3.22 -15.68 -11.71
CA SER A 237 -2.92 -17.06 -11.35
C SER A 237 -1.66 -17.13 -10.48
N ILE A 238 -1.56 -18.17 -9.65
CA ILE A 238 -0.35 -18.45 -8.87
C ILE A 238 0.88 -18.68 -9.75
N ASN A 239 0.71 -19.00 -11.04
CA ASN A 239 1.79 -19.24 -11.99
C ASN A 239 2.10 -18.05 -12.91
N ASP A 240 1.43 -16.91 -12.73
CA ASP A 240 1.54 -15.73 -13.59
C ASP A 240 2.29 -14.60 -12.84
N PHE A 241 3.48 -14.22 -13.32
CA PHE A 241 4.45 -13.33 -12.65
C PHE A 241 5.06 -12.28 -13.58
#